data_AF-A0A5B1R6E6-F1
#
_entry.id   AF-A0A5B1R6E6-F1
#
_cell.length_a   1.000
_cell.length_b   1.000
_cell.length_c   1.000
_cell.angle_alpha   90.00
_cell.angle_beta   90.00
_cell.angle_gamma   90.00
#
_symmetry.space_group_name_H-M   'P 1'
#
loop_
_entity.id
_entity.type
_entity.pdbx_description
1 polymer ?
#
loop_
_entity_poly.entity_id
_entity_poly.type
_entity_poly.pdbx_seq_one_letter_code
_entity_poly.pdbx_strand_id
1 'polypeptide(L)'
;MTAMQHFLPKKRIASPPSPSQQEETLALPWQQNLQALRRLQSLPLLPSKVQTIVSDHKLDNYDAKWRAVLRLAKARAHIYLLTQDAFPSTKKFTQEVVECIYEACMELSACGKIPPIQFEPREEIPEIYVKKVYEDQSTFRGDIKRAGATIAENMLIRPAIDNVPRAEYKTKIKAAVKTLRSHSAFLHAVDTRGELVNFASPCLEHFITSYLFKDNRRLGNRFPADFEEIPITTIALFGAVLRNNIDEWKHGKYALREFTTARYLHVYKEIKKSAEEVAADPVHGHAFAELCRSWGGGSGLGWNSSDDDSDNDSIGVNLSFISQSIEHGTWPAIALHVSSSTDT
;
A
#
# COMPACT_ATOMS: atom_id res chain seq x y z
N MET A 1 33.72 -27.36 -58.67
CA MET A 1 32.34 -26.93 -58.36
C MET A 1 31.89 -27.73 -57.14
N THR A 2 32.02 -27.14 -55.96
CA THR A 2 31.90 -27.80 -54.65
C THR A 2 30.69 -27.21 -53.92
N ALA A 3 29.69 -28.03 -53.62
CA ALA A 3 28.52 -27.61 -52.85
C ALA A 3 28.73 -27.93 -51.37
N MET A 4 28.75 -26.89 -50.52
CA MET A 4 28.74 -27.03 -49.06
C MET A 4 27.29 -27.17 -48.57
N GLN A 5 26.98 -28.27 -47.89
CA GLN A 5 25.75 -28.43 -47.11
C GLN A 5 25.98 -27.97 -45.66
N HIS A 6 25.25 -26.95 -45.23
CA HIS A 6 25.19 -26.49 -43.84
C HIS A 6 24.25 -27.39 -43.01
N PHE A 7 24.77 -27.98 -41.94
CA PHE A 7 23.98 -28.61 -40.87
C PHE A 7 23.55 -27.57 -39.83
N LEU A 8 22.25 -27.43 -39.58
CA LEU A 8 21.71 -26.68 -38.44
C LEU A 8 21.53 -27.61 -37.22
N PRO A 9 21.85 -27.16 -35.99
CA PRO A 9 21.68 -27.97 -34.78
C PRO A 9 20.20 -28.07 -34.38
N LYS A 10 19.73 -29.29 -34.10
CA LYS A 10 18.40 -29.58 -33.57
C LYS A 10 18.19 -28.90 -32.21
N LYS A 11 17.22 -27.98 -32.15
CA LYS A 11 16.70 -27.40 -30.89
C LYS A 11 16.13 -28.53 -30.01
N ARG A 12 16.70 -28.75 -28.83
CA ARG A 12 16.07 -29.56 -27.78
C ARG A 12 14.87 -28.79 -27.24
N ILE A 13 13.68 -29.32 -27.49
CA ILE A 13 12.45 -28.90 -26.80
C ILE A 13 12.54 -29.48 -25.39
N ALA A 14 12.60 -28.63 -24.37
CA ALA A 14 12.56 -29.07 -22.98
C ALA A 14 11.15 -29.58 -22.67
N SER A 15 11.05 -30.77 -22.07
CA SER A 15 9.79 -31.33 -21.61
C SER A 15 9.12 -30.39 -20.59
N PRO A 16 7.78 -30.26 -20.61
CA PRO A 16 7.07 -29.54 -19.57
C PRO A 16 7.34 -30.18 -18.19
N PRO A 17 7.46 -29.39 -17.11
CA PRO A 17 7.70 -29.92 -15.78
C PRO A 17 6.56 -30.84 -15.33
N SER A 18 6.89 -31.85 -14.53
CA SER A 18 5.88 -32.78 -14.01
C SER A 18 4.91 -32.08 -13.06
N PRO A 19 3.65 -32.54 -12.94
CA PRO A 19 2.66 -31.95 -12.02
C PRO A 19 3.17 -31.84 -10.58
N SER A 20 3.95 -32.81 -10.12
CA SER A 20 4.59 -32.80 -8.80
C SER A 20 5.61 -31.67 -8.60
N GLN A 21 6.28 -31.21 -9.65
CA GLN A 21 7.19 -30.07 -9.59
C GLN A 21 6.43 -28.73 -9.62
N GLN A 22 5.23 -28.69 -10.21
CA GLN A 22 4.37 -27.51 -10.21
C GLN A 22 3.73 -27.27 -8.83
N GLU A 23 3.30 -28.33 -8.14
CA GLU A 23 2.77 -28.25 -6.77
C GLU A 23 3.83 -27.80 -5.74
N GLU A 24 5.07 -28.31 -5.84
CA GLU A 24 6.16 -27.94 -4.93
C GLU A 24 6.60 -26.47 -5.10
N THR A 25 6.43 -25.90 -6.30
CA THR A 25 6.75 -24.49 -6.58
C THR A 25 5.69 -23.52 -6.03
N LEU A 26 4.43 -23.97 -5.87
CA LEU A 26 3.30 -23.19 -5.34
C LEU A 26 3.10 -23.33 -3.82
N ALA A 27 3.62 -24.40 -3.20
CA ALA A 27 3.55 -24.62 -1.76
C ALA A 27 4.46 -23.68 -0.92
N LEU A 28 5.58 -23.23 -1.50
CA LEU A 28 6.56 -22.34 -0.86
C LEU A 28 6.00 -20.94 -0.54
N PRO A 29 5.28 -20.26 -1.45
CA PRO A 29 4.60 -18.98 -1.17
C PRO A 29 3.60 -19.04 -0.02
N TRP A 30 2.82 -20.12 0.09
CA TRP A 30 1.80 -20.29 1.13
C TRP A 30 2.40 -20.35 2.54
N GLN A 31 3.43 -21.19 2.73
CA GLN A 31 4.11 -21.30 4.03
C GLN A 31 4.78 -19.99 4.44
N GLN A 32 5.27 -19.21 3.47
CA GLN A 32 5.82 -17.87 3.70
C GLN A 32 4.73 -16.87 4.13
N ASN A 33 3.53 -16.93 3.55
CA ASN A 33 2.40 -16.08 3.93
C ASN A 33 1.88 -16.38 5.35
N LEU A 34 1.75 -17.66 5.73
CA LEU A 34 1.37 -18.04 7.10
C LEU A 34 2.41 -17.60 8.14
N GLN A 35 3.70 -17.70 7.80
CA GLN A 35 4.77 -17.21 8.69
C GLN A 35 4.78 -15.68 8.76
N ALA A 36 4.47 -14.97 7.67
CA ALA A 36 4.33 -13.52 7.67
C ALA A 36 3.19 -13.07 8.57
N LEU A 37 2.05 -13.78 8.55
CA LEU A 37 0.90 -13.53 9.44
C LEU A 37 1.26 -13.73 10.92
N ARG A 38 2.00 -14.80 11.27
CA ARG A 38 2.47 -15.00 12.66
C ARG A 38 3.42 -13.89 13.12
N ARG A 39 4.22 -13.31 12.21
CA ARG A 39 5.09 -12.18 12.54
C ARG A 39 4.33 -10.89 12.76
N LEU A 40 3.24 -10.65 12.02
CA LEU A 40 2.36 -9.50 12.29
C LEU A 40 1.90 -9.49 13.74
N GLN A 41 1.69 -10.67 14.32
CA GLN A 41 1.25 -10.78 15.71
C GLN A 41 2.32 -10.48 16.75
N SER A 42 3.60 -10.60 16.38
CA SER A 42 4.74 -10.38 17.26
C SER A 42 5.51 -9.09 16.97
N LEU A 43 5.11 -8.32 15.95
CA LEU A 43 5.82 -7.10 15.59
C LEU A 43 5.47 -5.97 16.57
N PRO A 44 6.46 -5.25 17.13
CA PRO A 44 6.18 -4.02 17.85
C PRO A 44 5.48 -3.05 16.89
N LEU A 45 4.44 -2.36 17.39
CA LEU A 45 3.77 -1.28 16.66
C LEU A 45 4.84 -0.38 16.01
N LEU A 46 4.63 -0.04 14.73
CA LEU A 46 5.53 0.86 14.00
C LEU A 46 5.98 2.00 14.92
N PRO A 47 7.30 2.26 15.04
CA PRO A 47 7.84 3.19 16.03
C PRO A 47 7.06 4.50 15.98
N SER A 48 6.68 5.02 17.14
CA SER A 48 5.84 6.20 17.36
C SER A 48 6.34 7.47 16.66
N LYS A 49 7.57 7.45 16.12
CA LYS A 49 8.13 8.48 15.24
C LYS A 49 7.51 8.54 13.83
N VAL A 50 6.61 7.62 13.47
CA VAL A 50 5.72 7.82 12.32
C VAL A 50 4.52 8.68 12.77
N GLN A 51 4.79 9.88 13.28
CA GLN A 51 3.78 10.92 13.47
C GLN A 51 3.40 11.42 12.08
N THR A 52 2.41 10.77 11.46
CA THR A 52 1.79 11.29 10.23
C THR A 52 0.60 12.16 10.61
N ILE A 53 0.91 13.23 11.32
CA ILE A 53 0.36 14.54 10.95
C ILE A 53 1.59 15.34 10.54
N VAL A 54 1.41 16.12 9.50
CA VAL A 54 2.24 17.27 9.07
C VAL A 54 2.55 18.20 10.27
N SER A 55 3.40 17.77 11.21
CA SER A 55 4.12 18.62 12.15
C SER A 55 5.25 19.28 11.38
N ASP A 56 4.86 20.03 10.35
CA ASP A 56 5.79 20.77 9.53
C ASP A 56 6.17 22.01 10.34
N HIS A 57 7.16 21.88 11.23
CA HIS A 57 7.81 22.99 11.94
C HIS A 57 8.26 24.09 10.96
N LYS A 58 8.33 23.80 9.66
CA LYS A 58 8.57 24.76 8.58
C LYS A 58 7.36 25.64 8.24
N LEU A 59 6.21 25.46 8.89
CA LEU A 59 5.03 26.32 8.72
C LEU A 59 5.00 27.48 9.72
N ASP A 60 5.88 27.51 10.73
CA ASP A 60 5.84 28.52 11.80
C ASP A 60 6.17 29.95 11.33
N ASN A 61 6.73 30.10 10.14
CA ASN A 61 7.02 31.40 9.52
C ASN A 61 5.82 32.02 8.77
N TYR A 62 4.69 31.31 8.69
CA TYR A 62 3.49 31.80 7.98
C TYR A 62 2.44 32.31 8.95
N ASP A 63 1.61 33.25 8.48
CA ASP A 63 0.45 33.74 9.24
C ASP A 63 -0.39 32.56 9.75
N ALA A 64 -0.86 32.64 11.00
CA ALA A 64 -1.61 31.60 11.67
C ALA A 64 -2.82 31.12 10.83
N LYS A 65 -3.46 32.04 10.11
CA LYS A 65 -4.55 31.75 9.17
C LYS A 65 -4.11 30.79 8.07
N TRP A 66 -2.99 31.08 7.42
CA TRP A 66 -2.46 30.27 6.32
C TRP A 66 -1.91 28.93 6.79
N ARG A 67 -1.44 28.80 8.03
CA ARG A 67 -0.99 27.49 8.56
C ARG A 67 -2.10 26.44 8.55
N ALA A 68 -3.32 26.82 8.92
CA ALA A 68 -4.47 25.91 8.90
C ALA A 68 -4.85 25.52 7.46
N VAL A 69 -4.90 26.51 6.56
CA VAL A 69 -5.17 26.31 5.12
C VAL A 69 -4.16 25.36 4.51
N LEU A 70 -2.86 25.64 4.68
CA LEU A 70 -1.78 24.81 4.11
C LEU A 70 -1.81 23.37 4.64
N ARG A 71 -2.13 23.16 5.93
CA ARG A 71 -2.24 21.82 6.49
C ARG A 71 -3.38 21.02 5.86
N LEU A 72 -4.54 21.64 5.68
CA LEU A 72 -5.70 21.00 5.05
C LEU A 72 -5.47 20.79 3.55
N ALA A 73 -4.92 21.78 2.85
CA ALA A 73 -4.57 21.69 1.43
C ALA A 73 -3.54 20.58 1.15
N LYS A 74 -2.53 20.42 2.00
CA LYS A 74 -1.59 19.28 1.93
C LYS A 74 -2.30 17.95 2.09
N ALA A 75 -3.21 17.84 3.06
CA ALA A 75 -3.99 16.62 3.25
C ALA A 75 -4.83 16.29 2.01
N ARG A 76 -5.51 17.28 1.41
CA ARG A 76 -6.28 17.13 0.17
C ARG A 76 -5.40 16.74 -1.02
N ALA A 77 -4.24 17.39 -1.18
CA ALA A 77 -3.27 17.02 -2.21
C ALA A 77 -2.75 15.58 -2.04
N HIS A 78 -2.59 15.10 -0.80
CA HIS A 78 -2.23 13.71 -0.53
C HIS A 78 -3.36 12.74 -0.89
N ILE A 79 -4.62 13.10 -0.63
CA ILE A 79 -5.79 12.33 -1.09
C ILE A 79 -5.77 12.22 -2.60
N TYR A 80 -5.61 13.33 -3.34
CA TYR A 80 -5.50 13.29 -4.79
C TYR A 80 -4.40 12.32 -5.27
N LEU A 81 -3.22 12.33 -4.63
CA LEU A 81 -2.12 11.41 -4.97
C LEU A 81 -2.47 9.94 -4.66
N LEU A 82 -3.29 9.69 -3.65
CA LEU A 82 -3.73 8.35 -3.27
C LEU A 82 -4.88 7.84 -4.14
N THR A 83 -5.82 8.70 -4.52
CA THR A 83 -7.10 8.27 -5.10
C THR A 83 -7.15 8.50 -6.61
N GLN A 84 -6.52 9.56 -7.11
CA GLN A 84 -6.62 9.96 -8.53
C GLN A 84 -5.35 9.61 -9.31
N ASP A 85 -4.20 10.15 -8.91
CA ASP A 85 -2.96 10.04 -9.68
C ASP A 85 -1.72 10.16 -8.78
N ALA A 86 -1.03 9.04 -8.56
CA ALA A 86 0.16 9.01 -7.71
C ALA A 86 1.40 9.70 -8.31
N PHE A 87 1.42 9.87 -9.64
CA PHE A 87 2.54 10.42 -10.40
C PHE A 87 2.07 11.42 -11.47
N PRO A 88 1.38 12.50 -11.05
CA PRO A 88 0.87 13.50 -11.97
C PRO A 88 2.02 14.26 -12.64
N SER A 89 1.74 14.82 -13.83
CA SER A 89 2.67 15.77 -14.44
C SER A 89 2.75 17.05 -13.60
N THR A 90 3.86 17.78 -13.69
CA THR A 90 4.04 19.05 -12.97
C THR A 90 2.88 20.01 -13.21
N LYS A 91 2.48 20.23 -14.47
CA LYS A 91 1.37 21.12 -14.83
C LYS A 91 0.06 20.68 -14.16
N LYS A 92 -0.28 19.38 -14.25
CA LYS A 92 -1.53 18.83 -13.69
C LYS A 92 -1.54 18.97 -12.16
N PHE A 93 -0.44 18.63 -11.51
CA PHE A 93 -0.36 18.70 -10.04
C PHE A 93 -0.34 20.14 -9.51
N THR A 94 0.29 21.08 -10.22
CA THR A 94 0.23 22.50 -9.83
C THR A 94 -1.21 23.02 -9.88
N GLN A 95 -1.99 22.65 -10.90
CA GLN A 95 -3.41 23.00 -10.98
C GLN A 95 -4.19 22.38 -9.81
N GLU A 96 -3.98 21.10 -9.54
CA GLU A 96 -4.63 20.40 -8.43
C GLU A 96 -4.30 21.02 -7.05
N VAL A 97 -3.04 21.43 -6.86
CA VAL A 97 -2.62 22.09 -5.62
C VAL A 97 -3.35 23.41 -5.41
N VAL A 98 -3.55 24.18 -6.48
CA VAL A 98 -4.33 25.43 -6.43
C VAL A 98 -5.77 25.13 -5.99
N GLU A 99 -6.42 24.12 -6.56
CA GLU A 99 -7.76 23.69 -6.17
C GLU A 99 -7.82 23.22 -4.71
N CYS A 100 -6.86 22.40 -4.28
CA CYS A 100 -6.76 21.94 -2.88
C CYS A 100 -6.65 23.11 -1.88
N ILE A 101 -5.97 24.20 -2.26
CA ILE A 101 -5.88 25.42 -1.43
C ILE A 101 -7.22 26.15 -1.42
N TYR A 102 -7.89 26.30 -2.56
CA TYR A 102 -9.22 26.91 -2.63
C TYR A 102 -10.25 26.14 -1.79
N GLU A 103 -10.30 24.82 -1.90
CA GLU A 103 -11.18 23.97 -1.10
C GLU A 103 -10.91 24.10 0.40
N ALA A 104 -9.63 24.09 0.79
CA ALA A 104 -9.23 24.26 2.19
C ALA A 104 -9.69 25.62 2.75
N CYS A 105 -9.58 26.69 1.95
CA CYS A 105 -10.08 28.01 2.29
C CYS A 105 -11.60 28.01 2.47
N MET A 106 -12.35 27.44 1.54
CA MET A 106 -13.81 27.35 1.61
C MET A 106 -14.28 26.59 2.87
N GLU A 107 -13.68 25.43 3.15
CA GLU A 107 -14.04 24.60 4.30
C GLU A 107 -13.76 25.30 5.64
N LEU A 108 -12.58 25.90 5.78
CA LEU A 108 -12.21 26.60 7.01
C LEU A 108 -13.04 27.86 7.23
N SER A 109 -13.41 28.55 6.14
CA SER A 109 -14.33 29.68 6.18
C SER A 109 -15.73 29.26 6.61
N ALA A 110 -16.27 28.19 6.03
CA ALA A 110 -17.59 27.65 6.38
C ALA A 110 -17.67 27.25 7.87
N CYS A 111 -16.56 26.82 8.45
CA CYS A 111 -16.45 26.49 9.88
C CYS A 111 -16.12 27.69 10.78
N GLY A 112 -16.03 28.91 10.25
CA GLY A 112 -15.68 30.12 11.02
C GLY A 112 -14.25 30.14 11.58
N LYS A 113 -13.36 29.25 11.11
CA LYS A 113 -11.96 29.16 11.58
C LYS A 113 -11.07 30.24 10.97
N ILE A 114 -11.44 30.72 9.79
CA ILE A 114 -10.84 31.89 9.13
C ILE A 114 -11.97 32.82 8.68
N PRO A 115 -11.71 34.14 8.54
CA PRO A 115 -12.67 35.03 7.93
C PRO A 115 -13.07 34.51 6.54
N PRO A 116 -14.30 34.78 6.07
CA PRO A 116 -14.66 34.54 4.69
C PRO A 116 -13.61 35.14 3.78
N ILE A 117 -12.86 34.28 3.11
CA ILE A 117 -11.88 34.76 2.14
C ILE A 117 -12.73 35.26 0.99
N GLN A 118 -12.85 36.58 0.92
CA GLN A 118 -13.26 37.26 -0.29
C GLN A 118 -12.10 37.07 -1.26
N PHE A 119 -12.05 35.92 -1.93
CA PHE A 119 -11.32 35.85 -3.18
C PHE A 119 -12.09 36.77 -4.11
N GLU A 120 -11.72 38.06 -4.12
CA GLU A 120 -12.06 38.87 -5.27
C GLU A 120 -11.59 38.08 -6.51
N PRO A 121 -12.30 38.15 -7.65
CA PRO A 121 -11.96 37.40 -8.87
C PRO A 121 -10.53 37.64 -9.42
N ARG A 122 -9.67 38.36 -8.69
CA ARG A 122 -8.32 38.81 -9.04
C ARG A 122 -7.26 38.57 -7.96
N GLU A 123 -7.59 38.14 -6.74
CA GLU A 123 -6.55 37.77 -5.77
C GLU A 123 -6.07 36.35 -6.04
N GLU A 124 -5.01 36.25 -6.83
CA GLU A 124 -4.30 35.00 -7.07
C GLU A 124 -3.74 34.46 -5.76
N ILE A 125 -3.87 33.15 -5.53
CA ILE A 125 -3.21 32.48 -4.40
C ILE A 125 -1.71 32.74 -4.51
N PRO A 126 -1.06 33.32 -3.48
CA PRO A 126 0.36 33.60 -3.54
C PRO A 126 1.18 32.35 -3.91
N GLU A 127 2.07 32.51 -4.89
CA GLU A 127 2.88 31.41 -5.45
C GLU A 127 3.65 30.63 -4.37
N ILE A 128 4.06 31.32 -3.29
CA ILE A 128 4.75 30.70 -2.15
C ILE A 128 3.91 29.59 -1.50
N TYR A 129 2.59 29.74 -1.43
CA TYR A 129 1.68 28.74 -0.85
C TYR A 129 1.49 27.54 -1.79
N VAL A 130 1.30 27.82 -3.09
CA VAL A 130 1.22 26.79 -4.12
C VAL A 130 2.49 25.95 -4.11
N LYS A 131 3.67 26.59 -4.13
CA LYS A 131 4.97 25.92 -4.04
C LYS A 131 5.08 25.07 -2.78
N LYS A 132 4.67 25.58 -1.63
CA LYS A 132 4.77 24.88 -0.33
C LYS A 132 3.94 23.60 -0.27
N VAL A 133 2.74 23.58 -0.87
CA VAL A 133 1.92 22.37 -0.98
C VAL A 133 2.46 21.45 -2.08
N TYR A 134 2.86 22.00 -3.22
CA TYR A 134 3.43 21.24 -4.34
C TYR A 134 4.69 20.46 -3.95
N GLU A 135 5.60 21.04 -3.17
CA GLU A 135 6.84 20.37 -2.73
C GLU A 135 6.59 19.22 -1.75
N ASP A 136 5.43 19.20 -1.07
CA ASP A 136 5.10 18.21 -0.05
C ASP A 136 4.93 16.79 -0.62
N GLN A 137 4.54 16.67 -1.90
CA GLN A 137 4.33 15.38 -2.56
C GLN A 137 5.56 14.45 -2.47
N SER A 138 6.78 15.01 -2.49
CA SER A 138 8.01 14.22 -2.43
C SER A 138 8.23 13.69 -1.02
N THR A 139 7.96 14.52 -0.01
CA THR A 139 7.98 14.12 1.40
C THR A 139 6.95 13.03 1.64
N PHE A 140 5.72 13.23 1.17
CA PHE A 140 4.61 12.28 1.30
C PHE A 140 4.94 10.92 0.72
N ARG A 141 5.41 10.86 -0.54
CA ARG A 141 5.84 9.58 -1.15
C ARG A 141 7.02 8.96 -0.39
N GLY A 142 7.94 9.78 0.12
CA GLY A 142 9.03 9.33 0.99
C GLY A 142 8.54 8.71 2.30
N ASP A 143 7.47 9.25 2.88
CA ASP A 143 6.86 8.75 4.11
C ASP A 143 6.11 7.43 3.87
N ILE A 144 5.35 7.32 2.78
CA ILE A 144 4.75 6.04 2.36
C ILE A 144 5.85 4.99 2.18
N LYS A 145 6.94 5.34 1.46
CA LYS A 145 8.07 4.43 1.25
C LYS A 145 8.66 3.94 2.58
N ARG A 146 8.92 4.87 3.50
CA ARG A 146 9.51 4.55 4.81
C ARG A 146 8.62 3.61 5.62
N ALA A 147 7.29 3.84 5.62
CA ALA A 147 6.35 2.94 6.26
C ALA A 147 6.38 1.53 5.63
N GLY A 148 6.41 1.46 4.30
CA GLY A 148 6.49 0.19 3.58
C GLY A 148 7.81 -0.57 3.77
N ALA A 149 8.92 0.12 4.07
CA ALA A 149 10.23 -0.51 4.22
C ALA A 149 10.26 -1.48 5.42
N THR A 150 9.74 -1.04 6.56
CA THR A 150 9.63 -1.86 7.78
C THR A 150 8.75 -3.08 7.55
N ILE A 151 7.62 -2.89 6.86
CA ILE A 151 6.66 -3.95 6.55
C ILE A 151 7.29 -4.97 5.61
N ALA A 152 7.88 -4.52 4.50
CA ALA A 152 8.54 -5.39 3.54
C ALA A 152 9.69 -6.18 4.18
N GLU A 153 10.53 -5.54 5.00
CA GLU A 153 11.62 -6.22 5.68
C GLU A 153 11.09 -7.35 6.58
N ASN A 154 10.13 -7.05 7.45
CA ASN A 154 9.69 -7.98 8.48
C ASN A 154 8.76 -9.07 7.95
N MET A 155 7.89 -8.76 6.98
CA MET A 155 6.89 -9.69 6.48
C MET A 155 7.35 -10.46 5.25
N LEU A 156 8.14 -9.84 4.37
CA LEU A 156 8.46 -10.43 3.06
C LEU A 156 9.92 -10.90 2.95
N ILE A 157 10.87 -10.17 3.55
CA ILE A 157 12.30 -10.38 3.30
C ILE A 157 12.98 -11.21 4.38
N ARG A 158 12.74 -10.93 5.66
CA ARG A 158 13.47 -11.55 6.77
C ARG A 158 13.17 -13.06 6.80
N PRO A 159 14.18 -13.95 6.84
CA PRO A 159 13.95 -15.39 7.04
C PRO A 159 13.43 -15.67 8.45
N ALA A 160 12.68 -16.76 8.64
CA ALA A 160 12.10 -17.12 9.95
C ALA A 160 13.11 -17.77 10.92
N ILE A 161 14.37 -17.92 10.51
CA ILE A 161 15.36 -18.72 11.21
C ILE A 161 16.43 -17.79 11.76
N ASP A 162 16.54 -17.76 13.07
CA ASP A 162 17.64 -17.11 13.78
C ASP A 162 18.92 -17.95 13.65
N ASN A 163 20.08 -17.30 13.63
CA ASN A 163 21.41 -17.92 13.61
C ASN A 163 21.83 -18.64 12.30
N VAL A 164 21.29 -18.22 11.15
CA VAL A 164 21.77 -18.70 9.84
C VAL A 164 23.12 -18.04 9.48
N PRO A 165 24.13 -18.78 8.98
CA PRO A 165 25.38 -18.20 8.50
C PRO A 165 25.13 -17.08 7.46
N ARG A 166 25.91 -16.00 7.54
CA ARG A 166 25.70 -14.79 6.71
C ARG A 166 25.64 -15.07 5.20
N ALA A 167 26.39 -16.06 4.71
CA ALA A 167 26.37 -16.44 3.29
C ALA A 167 25.04 -17.09 2.89
N GLU A 168 24.53 -18.00 3.72
CA GLU A 168 23.26 -18.68 3.50
C GLU A 168 22.08 -17.70 3.65
N TYR A 169 22.14 -16.80 4.64
CA TYR A 169 21.16 -15.71 4.80
C TYR A 169 21.01 -14.88 3.52
N LYS A 170 22.12 -14.45 2.92
CA LYS A 170 22.12 -13.71 1.64
C LYS A 170 21.49 -14.51 0.50
N THR A 171 21.79 -15.80 0.42
CA THR A 171 21.22 -16.69 -0.62
C THR A 171 19.71 -16.84 -0.44
N LYS A 172 19.24 -17.03 0.79
CA LYS A 172 17.80 -17.10 1.13
C LYS A 172 17.08 -15.81 0.75
N ILE A 173 17.63 -14.64 1.09
CA ILE A 173 17.04 -13.35 0.67
C ILE A 173 17.00 -13.21 -0.85
N LYS A 174 18.08 -13.54 -1.57
CA LYS A 174 18.09 -13.47 -3.03
C LYS A 174 17.00 -14.34 -3.65
N ALA A 175 16.82 -15.55 -3.12
CA ALA A 175 15.76 -16.46 -3.56
C ALA A 175 14.38 -15.88 -3.27
N ALA A 176 14.12 -15.42 -2.05
CA ALA A 176 12.85 -14.78 -1.67
C ALA A 176 12.52 -13.57 -2.55
N VAL A 177 13.46 -12.65 -2.74
CA VAL A 177 13.29 -11.47 -3.60
C VAL A 177 13.01 -11.87 -5.05
N LYS A 178 13.67 -12.90 -5.56
CA LYS A 178 13.40 -13.42 -6.92
C LYS A 178 11.96 -13.94 -7.02
N THR A 179 11.50 -14.72 -6.04
CA THR A 179 10.13 -15.25 -5.99
C THR A 179 9.11 -14.11 -5.89
N LEU A 180 9.27 -13.20 -4.93
CA LEU A 180 8.37 -12.06 -4.73
C LEU A 180 8.24 -11.21 -5.99
N ARG A 181 9.35 -10.97 -6.69
CA ARG A 181 9.34 -10.19 -7.93
C ARG A 181 8.68 -10.91 -9.11
N SER A 182 8.68 -12.24 -9.12
CA SER A 182 8.08 -13.01 -10.21
C SER A 182 6.57 -12.82 -10.17
N HIS A 183 6.00 -12.35 -11.27
CA HIS A 183 4.56 -12.07 -11.40
C HIS A 183 4.00 -11.20 -10.25
N SER A 184 4.84 -10.38 -9.63
CA SER A 184 4.46 -9.56 -8.47
C SER A 184 3.80 -10.37 -7.35
N ALA A 185 4.28 -11.59 -7.07
CA ALA A 185 3.73 -12.50 -6.07
C ALA A 185 3.47 -11.87 -4.69
N PHE A 186 4.22 -10.81 -4.32
CA PHE A 186 3.98 -10.03 -3.09
C PHE A 186 2.62 -9.32 -3.02
N LEU A 187 1.88 -9.22 -4.12
CA LEU A 187 0.53 -8.64 -4.19
C LEU A 187 -0.57 -9.69 -3.96
N HIS A 188 -0.30 -10.97 -4.15
CA HIS A 188 -1.33 -12.00 -4.19
C HIS A 188 -1.31 -12.86 -2.93
N ALA A 189 -2.43 -13.51 -2.63
CA ALA A 189 -2.50 -14.57 -1.63
C ALA A 189 -3.11 -15.83 -2.23
N VAL A 190 -3.15 -16.89 -1.42
CA VAL A 190 -3.79 -18.15 -1.76
C VAL A 190 -4.92 -18.36 -0.76
N ASP A 191 -6.12 -18.69 -1.25
CA ASP A 191 -7.28 -18.95 -0.38
C ASP A 191 -7.21 -20.33 0.28
N THR A 192 -8.24 -20.68 1.05
CA THR A 192 -8.34 -21.99 1.73
C THR A 192 -8.45 -23.17 0.78
N ARG A 193 -8.75 -22.94 -0.51
CA ARG A 193 -8.86 -23.97 -1.55
C ARG A 193 -7.58 -24.09 -2.37
N GLY A 194 -6.55 -23.29 -2.09
CA GLY A 194 -5.33 -23.28 -2.87
C GLY A 194 -5.39 -22.38 -4.12
N GLU A 195 -6.46 -21.60 -4.28
CA GLU A 195 -6.64 -20.71 -5.43
C GLU A 195 -5.97 -19.36 -5.20
N LEU A 196 -5.37 -18.81 -6.25
CA LEU A 196 -4.72 -17.50 -6.21
C LEU A 196 -5.78 -16.40 -6.13
N VAL A 197 -5.73 -15.58 -5.08
CA VAL A 197 -6.56 -14.39 -4.94
C VAL A 197 -5.73 -13.15 -5.25
N ASN A 198 -6.16 -12.42 -6.28
CA ASN A 198 -5.46 -11.23 -6.75
C ASN A 198 -5.55 -10.10 -5.73
N PHE A 199 -4.41 -9.44 -5.49
CA PHE A 199 -4.28 -8.33 -4.55
C PHE A 199 -4.56 -8.65 -3.08
N ALA A 200 -4.87 -9.90 -2.72
CA ALA A 200 -5.21 -10.29 -1.34
C ALA A 200 -4.00 -10.50 -0.41
N SER A 201 -2.82 -9.96 -0.74
CA SER A 201 -1.63 -10.11 0.10
C SER A 201 -1.83 -9.50 1.50
N PRO A 202 -1.63 -10.27 2.59
CA PRO A 202 -1.72 -9.73 3.95
C PRO A 202 -0.73 -8.60 4.20
N CYS A 203 0.40 -8.60 3.48
CA CYS A 203 1.38 -7.52 3.55
C CYS A 203 0.83 -6.22 2.95
N LEU A 204 0.07 -6.32 1.85
CA LEU A 204 -0.53 -5.16 1.19
C LEU A 204 -1.67 -4.59 2.03
N GLU A 205 -2.55 -5.46 2.52
CA GLU A 205 -3.62 -5.11 3.47
C GLU A 205 -3.05 -4.41 4.70
N HIS A 206 -2.09 -5.04 5.39
CA HIS A 206 -1.50 -4.46 6.60
C HIS A 206 -0.83 -3.11 6.31
N PHE A 207 -0.20 -2.96 5.15
CA PHE A 207 0.43 -1.69 4.77
C PHE A 207 -0.60 -0.59 4.54
N ILE A 208 -1.66 -0.85 3.77
CA ILE A 208 -2.73 0.12 3.51
C ILE A 208 -3.43 0.49 4.82
N THR A 209 -3.85 -0.51 5.59
CA THR A 209 -4.64 -0.29 6.81
C THR A 209 -3.85 0.45 7.90
N SER A 210 -2.59 0.04 8.16
CA SER A 210 -1.73 0.70 9.15
C SER A 210 -1.29 2.10 8.73
N TYR A 211 -1.20 2.41 7.43
CA TYR A 211 -0.84 3.75 6.98
C TYR A 211 -2.04 4.70 7.00
N LEU A 212 -3.21 4.24 6.56
CA LEU A 212 -4.40 5.06 6.33
C LEU A 212 -5.38 5.12 7.51
N PHE A 213 -5.40 4.14 8.41
CA PHE A 213 -6.44 4.04 9.45
C PHE A 213 -5.94 3.73 10.86
N LYS A 214 -4.62 3.69 11.10
CA LYS A 214 -4.05 3.35 12.42
C LYS A 214 -4.57 4.22 13.59
N ASP A 215 -4.90 5.48 13.34
CA ASP A 215 -5.36 6.43 14.35
C ASP A 215 -6.30 7.47 13.72
N ASN A 216 -7.06 8.20 14.55
CA ASN A 216 -8.05 9.21 14.12
C ASN A 216 -7.44 10.37 13.31
N ARG A 217 -6.10 10.47 13.26
CA ARG A 217 -5.39 11.55 12.57
C ARG A 217 -5.00 11.17 11.14
N ARG A 218 -5.08 9.89 10.79
CA ARG A 218 -4.75 9.40 9.44
C ARG A 218 -5.75 9.83 8.39
N LEU A 219 -5.29 9.90 7.13
CA LEU A 219 -6.09 10.38 6.00
C LEU A 219 -7.37 9.55 5.81
N GLY A 220 -7.30 8.23 5.95
CA GLY A 220 -8.47 7.35 5.80
C GLY A 220 -9.56 7.64 6.82
N ASN A 221 -9.20 7.89 8.09
CA ASN A 221 -10.16 8.25 9.14
C ASN A 221 -10.66 9.69 9.04
N ARG A 222 -9.82 10.61 8.54
CA ARG A 222 -10.18 12.04 8.39
C ARG A 222 -11.04 12.33 7.16
N PHE A 223 -10.94 11.50 6.13
CA PHE A 223 -11.63 11.65 4.85
C PHE A 223 -12.28 10.33 4.46
N PRO A 224 -13.22 9.81 5.28
CA PRO A 224 -13.76 8.46 5.08
C PRO A 224 -14.47 8.29 3.74
N ALA A 225 -15.10 9.34 3.21
CA ALA A 225 -15.76 9.31 1.91
C ALA A 225 -14.81 8.96 0.75
N ASP A 226 -13.53 9.36 0.84
CA ASP A 226 -12.50 9.05 -0.16
C ASP A 226 -11.97 7.60 -0.06
N PHE A 227 -12.30 6.90 1.04
CA PHE A 227 -11.77 5.58 1.37
C PHE A 227 -12.85 4.62 1.93
N GLU A 228 -14.12 4.81 1.53
CA GLU A 228 -15.20 3.83 1.79
C GLU A 228 -14.84 2.48 1.15
N GLU A 229 -14.33 2.55 -0.07
CA GLU A 229 -13.63 1.48 -0.77
C GLU A 229 -12.21 1.97 -1.09
N ILE A 230 -11.19 1.15 -0.85
CA ILE A 230 -9.81 1.54 -1.18
C ILE A 230 -9.66 1.75 -2.69
N PRO A 231 -9.26 2.96 -3.13
CA PRO A 231 -9.12 3.23 -4.56
C PRO A 231 -8.03 2.37 -5.22
N ILE A 232 -8.25 1.95 -6.47
CA ILE A 232 -7.25 1.21 -7.25
C ILE A 232 -5.92 1.97 -7.33
N THR A 233 -5.96 3.30 -7.44
CA THR A 233 -4.76 4.14 -7.41
C THR A 233 -3.96 3.96 -6.11
N THR A 234 -4.63 3.82 -4.97
CA THR A 234 -4.00 3.59 -3.67
C THR A 234 -3.34 2.22 -3.65
N ILE A 235 -4.05 1.17 -4.06
CA ILE A 235 -3.52 -0.21 -4.15
C ILE A 235 -2.26 -0.23 -5.03
N ALA A 236 -2.31 0.42 -6.19
CA ALA A 236 -1.20 0.48 -7.12
C ALA A 236 0.01 1.24 -6.57
N LEU A 237 -0.20 2.37 -5.88
CA LEU A 237 0.88 3.13 -5.25
C LEU A 237 1.56 2.32 -4.14
N PHE A 238 0.78 1.72 -3.24
CA PHE A 238 1.31 0.90 -2.15
C PHE A 238 2.04 -0.34 -2.69
N GLY A 239 1.48 -1.00 -3.71
CA GLY A 239 2.14 -2.09 -4.42
C GLY A 239 3.47 -1.66 -5.07
N ALA A 240 3.51 -0.50 -5.72
CA ALA A 240 4.74 0.03 -6.31
C ALA A 240 5.80 0.38 -5.26
N VAL A 241 5.38 0.87 -4.10
CA VAL A 241 6.26 1.11 -2.94
C VAL A 241 6.82 -0.20 -2.39
N LEU A 242 5.99 -1.23 -2.20
CA LEU A 242 6.47 -2.56 -1.79
C LEU A 242 7.47 -3.12 -2.80
N ARG A 243 7.20 -2.97 -4.10
CA ARG A 243 8.14 -3.37 -5.15
C ARG A 243 9.48 -2.62 -5.04
N ASN A 244 9.45 -1.31 -4.78
CA ASN A 244 10.67 -0.54 -4.53
C ASN A 244 11.46 -1.07 -3.35
N ASN A 245 10.81 -1.29 -2.21
CA ASN A 245 11.44 -1.82 -1.00
C ASN A 245 12.00 -3.23 -1.23
N ILE A 246 11.30 -4.11 -1.96
CA ILE A 246 11.82 -5.44 -2.35
C ILE A 246 13.05 -5.33 -3.26
N ASP A 247 13.08 -4.36 -4.19
CA ASP A 247 14.22 -4.13 -5.08
C ASP A 247 15.49 -3.69 -4.32
N GLU A 248 15.37 -3.07 -3.15
CA GLU A 248 16.50 -2.70 -2.29
C GLU A 248 17.25 -3.93 -1.75
N TRP A 249 16.61 -5.11 -1.75
CA TRP A 249 17.19 -6.37 -1.27
C TRP A 249 17.64 -7.32 -2.40
N LYS A 250 17.57 -6.89 -3.67
CA LYS A 250 17.82 -7.72 -4.88
C LYS A 250 19.09 -8.59 -4.81
N HIS A 251 20.14 -8.10 -4.17
CA HIS A 251 21.43 -8.78 -4.11
C HIS A 251 21.67 -9.54 -2.79
N GLY A 252 20.61 -9.80 -2.01
CA GLY A 252 20.71 -10.45 -0.70
C GLY A 252 21.24 -9.53 0.40
N LYS A 253 21.44 -8.25 0.08
CA LYS A 253 21.85 -7.18 0.98
C LYS A 253 21.02 -5.95 0.65
N TYR A 254 20.69 -5.18 1.68
CA TYR A 254 20.03 -3.90 1.53
C TYR A 254 20.93 -2.91 0.78
N ALA A 255 20.35 -2.23 -0.20
CA ALA A 255 20.93 -1.13 -0.94
C ALA A 255 19.84 -0.10 -1.22
N LEU A 256 19.94 1.07 -0.61
CA LEU A 256 18.96 2.15 -0.74
C LEU A 256 18.69 2.46 -2.21
N ARG A 257 17.42 2.54 -2.57
CA ARG A 257 16.95 2.82 -3.92
C ARG A 257 15.90 3.91 -3.89
N GLU A 258 16.16 5.02 -4.58
CA GLU A 258 15.20 6.11 -4.65
C GLU A 258 13.88 5.68 -5.29
N PHE A 259 12.76 6.14 -4.70
CA PHE A 259 11.41 5.95 -5.23
C PHE A 259 11.02 7.22 -6.02
N THR A 260 11.46 7.29 -7.27
CA THR A 260 11.22 8.44 -8.15
C THR A 260 10.27 8.07 -9.29
N THR A 261 9.58 9.07 -9.84
CA THR A 261 8.71 8.92 -11.02
C THR A 261 9.45 8.24 -12.17
N ALA A 262 10.67 8.70 -12.49
CA ALA A 262 11.47 8.15 -13.58
C ALA A 262 11.73 6.64 -13.45
N ARG A 263 11.78 6.12 -12.21
CA ARG A 263 12.11 4.70 -11.95
C ARG A 263 10.89 3.83 -11.71
N TYR A 264 9.84 4.34 -11.08
CA TYR A 264 8.72 3.52 -10.60
C TYR A 264 7.36 3.86 -11.21
N LEU A 265 7.27 4.86 -12.11
CA LEU A 265 6.02 5.15 -12.82
C LEU A 265 5.53 3.95 -13.64
N HIS A 266 6.43 3.23 -14.32
CA HIS A 266 6.05 2.06 -15.11
C HIS A 266 5.51 0.93 -14.21
N VAL A 267 6.18 0.65 -13.08
CA VAL A 267 5.73 -0.33 -12.09
C VAL A 267 4.34 0.02 -11.56
N TYR A 268 4.13 1.28 -11.18
CA TYR A 268 2.82 1.75 -10.75
C TYR A 268 1.75 1.57 -11.83
N LYS A 269 2.04 1.95 -13.08
CA LYS A 269 1.10 1.78 -14.20
C LYS A 269 0.77 0.32 -14.48
N GLU A 270 1.76 -0.57 -14.41
CA GLU A 270 1.57 -2.01 -14.56
C GLU A 270 0.64 -2.56 -13.47
N ILE A 271 0.92 -2.25 -12.20
CA ILE A 271 0.09 -2.71 -11.07
C ILE A 271 -1.32 -2.12 -11.16
N LYS A 272 -1.45 -0.82 -11.47
CA LYS A 272 -2.75 -0.16 -11.66
C LYS A 272 -3.56 -0.84 -12.75
N LYS A 273 -2.96 -1.08 -13.91
CA LYS A 273 -3.61 -1.78 -15.02
C LYS A 273 -4.07 -3.19 -14.62
N SER A 274 -3.24 -3.96 -13.92
CA SER A 274 -3.64 -5.30 -13.45
C SER A 274 -4.77 -5.25 -12.43
N ALA A 275 -4.81 -4.24 -11.56
CA ALA A 275 -5.92 -4.05 -10.63
C ALA A 275 -7.22 -3.65 -11.36
N GLU A 276 -7.14 -2.79 -12.37
CA GLU A 276 -8.28 -2.45 -13.24
C GLU A 276 -8.79 -3.67 -14.01
N GLU A 277 -7.90 -4.51 -14.54
CA GLU A 277 -8.24 -5.77 -15.21
C GLU A 277 -8.95 -6.75 -14.28
N VAL A 278 -8.46 -6.90 -13.04
CA VAL A 278 -9.12 -7.75 -12.03
C VAL A 278 -10.48 -7.19 -11.63
N ALA A 279 -10.58 -5.87 -11.44
CA ALA A 279 -11.85 -5.22 -11.10
C ALA A 279 -12.90 -5.39 -12.20
N ALA A 280 -12.49 -5.38 -13.47
CA ALA A 280 -13.36 -5.58 -14.62
C ALA A 280 -13.68 -7.07 -14.90
N ASP A 281 -13.01 -8.00 -14.25
CA ASP A 281 -13.19 -9.43 -14.47
C ASP A 281 -14.53 -9.92 -13.87
N PRO A 282 -15.40 -10.62 -14.62
CA PRO A 282 -16.70 -11.06 -14.12
C PRO A 282 -16.64 -12.05 -12.94
N VAL A 283 -15.54 -12.79 -12.81
CA VAL A 283 -15.37 -13.84 -11.79
C VAL A 283 -14.61 -13.29 -10.59
N HIS A 284 -13.54 -12.54 -10.84
CA HIS A 284 -12.63 -12.06 -9.80
C HIS A 284 -12.95 -10.65 -9.29
N GLY A 285 -13.70 -9.85 -10.05
CA GLY A 285 -13.99 -8.45 -9.72
C GLY A 285 -14.78 -8.30 -8.42
N HIS A 286 -15.72 -9.19 -8.14
CA HIS A 286 -16.50 -9.16 -6.90
C HIS A 286 -15.61 -9.35 -5.67
N ALA A 287 -14.76 -10.39 -5.67
CA ALA A 287 -13.84 -10.65 -4.57
C ALA A 287 -12.85 -9.50 -4.37
N PHE A 288 -12.39 -8.88 -5.47
CA PHE A 288 -11.51 -7.71 -5.40
C PHE A 288 -12.23 -6.50 -4.77
N ALA A 289 -13.45 -6.18 -5.19
CA ALA A 289 -14.24 -5.09 -4.61
C ALA A 289 -14.54 -5.32 -3.12
N GLU A 290 -14.76 -6.58 -2.70
CA GLU A 290 -14.93 -6.93 -1.29
C GLU A 290 -13.66 -6.71 -0.48
N LEU A 291 -12.49 -7.06 -1.01
CA LEU A 291 -11.22 -6.74 -0.36
C LEU A 291 -11.07 -5.23 -0.20
N CYS A 292 -11.29 -4.45 -1.26
CA CYS A 292 -11.19 -3.00 -1.22
C CYS A 292 -12.14 -2.37 -0.19
N ARG A 293 -13.37 -2.88 -0.06
CA ARG A 293 -14.32 -2.42 0.98
C ARG A 293 -13.92 -2.86 2.39
N SER A 294 -13.41 -4.08 2.54
CA SER A 294 -12.97 -4.60 3.85
C SER A 294 -11.74 -3.88 4.40
N TRP A 295 -10.91 -3.31 3.54
CA TRP A 295 -9.77 -2.50 3.95
C TRP A 295 -10.14 -1.04 4.20
N GLY A 296 -11.28 -0.60 3.66
CA GLY A 296 -11.86 0.72 3.92
C GLY A 296 -12.40 0.81 5.35
N GLY A 297 -12.51 2.04 5.87
CA GLY A 297 -12.87 2.33 7.26
C GLY A 297 -14.29 1.90 7.70
N GLY A 298 -15.01 1.12 6.88
CA GLY A 298 -16.38 0.67 7.11
C GLY A 298 -16.52 -0.72 7.74
N SER A 299 -15.49 -1.58 7.72
CA SER A 299 -15.57 -2.86 8.43
C SER A 299 -15.17 -2.62 9.90
N GLY A 300 -16.14 -2.66 10.80
CA GLY A 300 -16.01 -2.47 12.25
C GLY A 300 -15.11 -3.47 13.00
N LEU A 301 -13.94 -3.83 12.45
CA LEU A 301 -12.79 -4.28 13.21
C LEU A 301 -12.32 -3.07 14.03
N GLY A 302 -13.01 -2.83 15.14
CA GLY A 302 -12.79 -1.74 16.05
C GLY A 302 -11.32 -1.68 16.46
N TRP A 303 -10.58 -0.82 15.77
CA TRP A 303 -9.53 -0.05 16.41
C TRP A 303 -10.26 0.89 17.36
N ASN A 304 -10.76 0.35 18.48
CA ASN A 304 -11.19 1.15 19.61
C ASN A 304 -9.94 1.86 20.10
N SER A 305 -9.66 3.02 19.51
CA SER A 305 -8.81 4.04 20.08
C SER A 305 -9.52 4.44 21.36
N SER A 306 -9.21 3.73 22.44
CA SER A 306 -9.45 4.25 23.77
C SER A 306 -8.55 5.49 23.85
N ASP A 307 -9.15 6.63 23.56
CA ASP A 307 -8.55 7.94 23.75
C ASP A 307 -8.38 8.14 25.26
N ASP A 308 -7.32 7.57 25.81
CA ASP A 308 -6.81 7.94 27.13
C ASP A 308 -5.38 8.44 26.93
N ASP A 309 -5.24 9.77 26.93
CA ASP A 309 -3.98 10.51 26.89
C ASP A 309 -3.24 10.35 28.24
N SER A 310 -2.85 9.12 28.57
CA SER A 310 -1.95 8.83 29.69
C SER A 310 -0.66 8.22 29.15
N ASP A 311 0.43 8.98 29.31
CA ASP A 311 1.78 8.54 29.02
C ASP A 311 2.06 7.16 29.63
N ASN A 312 2.63 6.29 28.79
CA ASN A 312 3.32 5.07 29.19
C ASN A 312 2.43 3.98 29.82
N ASP A 313 1.71 3.23 28.98
CA ASP A 313 1.55 1.78 29.17
C ASP A 313 1.32 1.04 27.85
N SER A 314 1.95 -0.13 27.75
CA SER A 314 1.92 -1.01 26.58
C SER A 314 0.53 -1.59 26.37
N ILE A 315 -0.21 -1.07 25.38
CA ILE A 315 -1.48 -1.64 24.95
C ILE A 315 -1.20 -2.86 24.06
N GLY A 316 -1.43 -4.04 24.63
CA GLY A 316 -1.34 -5.33 23.94
C GLY A 316 -2.44 -5.46 22.88
N VAL A 317 -2.04 -5.82 21.67
CA VAL A 317 -2.96 -6.15 20.58
C VAL A 317 -3.63 -7.49 20.92
N ASN A 318 -4.95 -7.51 21.08
CA ASN A 318 -5.68 -8.77 21.24
C ASN A 318 -5.87 -9.43 19.87
N LEU A 319 -4.86 -10.21 19.44
CA LEU A 319 -4.87 -11.02 18.23
C LEU A 319 -5.39 -12.43 18.47
N SER A 320 -6.05 -12.68 19.61
CA SER A 320 -6.63 -14.00 19.93
C SER A 320 -7.64 -14.47 18.88
N PHE A 321 -8.31 -13.54 18.19
CA PHE A 321 -9.23 -13.84 17.08
C PHE A 321 -8.51 -14.47 15.87
N ILE A 322 -7.30 -13.99 15.56
CA ILE A 322 -6.45 -14.56 14.49
C ILE A 322 -5.80 -15.86 14.99
N SER A 323 -5.43 -15.94 16.27
CA SER A 323 -4.86 -17.16 16.88
C SER A 323 -5.85 -18.34 16.90
N GLN A 324 -7.12 -18.11 17.30
CA GLN A 324 -8.16 -19.14 17.31
C GLN A 324 -8.54 -19.63 15.91
N SER A 325 -8.51 -18.73 14.91
CA SER A 325 -8.78 -19.07 13.51
C SER A 325 -7.66 -19.90 12.87
N ILE A 326 -6.41 -19.68 13.29
CA ILE A 326 -5.22 -20.43 12.84
C ILE A 326 -5.12 -21.80 13.52
N GLU A 327 -5.50 -21.93 14.79
CA GLU A 327 -5.46 -23.21 15.53
C GLU A 327 -6.52 -24.21 15.06
N HIS A 328 -7.63 -23.74 14.47
CA HIS A 328 -8.70 -24.59 13.96
C HIS A 328 -8.74 -24.75 12.43
N GLY A 329 -7.78 -24.17 11.69
CA GLY A 329 -7.75 -24.27 10.23
C GLY A 329 -8.93 -23.60 9.53
N THR A 330 -9.62 -22.69 10.22
CA THR A 330 -10.80 -21.98 9.72
C THR A 330 -10.56 -20.49 9.86
N TRP A 331 -10.30 -19.80 8.75
CA TRP A 331 -10.59 -18.37 8.69
C TRP A 331 -12.11 -18.19 8.88
N PRO A 332 -12.57 -17.14 9.58
CA PRO A 332 -13.98 -16.79 9.52
C PRO A 332 -14.29 -16.52 8.05
N ALA A 333 -15.21 -17.31 7.50
CA ALA A 333 -15.85 -16.94 6.26
C ALA A 333 -16.34 -15.50 6.42
N ILE A 334 -15.94 -14.60 5.52
CA ILE A 334 -16.87 -13.54 5.15
C ILE A 334 -18.07 -14.31 4.61
N ALA A 335 -19.08 -14.49 5.46
CA ALA A 335 -20.29 -15.17 5.09
C ALA A 335 -20.97 -14.28 4.04
N LEU A 336 -20.70 -14.54 2.77
CA LEU A 336 -21.50 -14.08 1.67
C LEU A 336 -22.85 -14.77 1.82
N HIS A 337 -23.76 -14.10 2.53
CA HIS A 337 -25.17 -14.45 2.55
C HIS A 337 -25.71 -14.19 1.15
N VAL A 338 -25.58 -15.17 0.26
CA VAL A 338 -26.31 -15.20 -1.00
C VAL A 338 -27.75 -15.56 -0.64
N SER A 339 -28.58 -14.54 -0.46
CA SER A 339 -30.03 -14.69 -0.40
C SER A 339 -30.51 -15.20 -1.76
N SER A 340 -30.69 -16.50 -1.89
CA SER A 340 -31.43 -17.06 -3.02
C SER A 340 -32.92 -16.79 -2.80
N SER A 341 -33.43 -15.75 -3.47
CA SER A 341 -34.85 -15.66 -3.76
C SER A 341 -35.15 -16.70 -4.84
N THR A 342 -35.75 -17.81 -4.43
CA THR A 342 -36.53 -18.67 -5.34
C THR A 342 -37.99 -18.36 -5.12
N ASP A 343 -38.53 -17.46 -5.95
CA ASP A 343 -39.96 -17.44 -6.26
C ASP A 343 -40.17 -18.27 -7.53
N THR A 344 -40.76 -19.45 -7.38
CA THR A 344 -41.77 -20.03 -8.28
C THR A 344 -42.45 -21.21 -7.60
#